data_AF-A0A971RQB2-F1
#
_entry.id   AF-A0A971RQB2-F1
#
_cell.length_a   1.000
_cell.length_b   1.000
_cell.length_c   1.000
_cell.angle_alpha   90.00
_cell.angle_beta   90.00
_cell.angle_gamma   90.00
#
_symmetry.space_group_name_H-M   'P 1'
#
loop_
_entity.id
_entity.type
_entity.pdbx_description
1 polymer ?
#
loop_
_entity_poly.entity_id
_entity_poly.type
_entity_poly.pdbx_seq_one_letter_code
_entity_poly.pdbx_strand_id
1 'polypeptide(L)'
;SLTVWLPMYMETDLLVSPTVSNLALSVLWLGIILGRMASAYLTDRIKPVKIVVFGNLLAAISAAIGILMMQPVVLIIGLGFAGLFNGATIPLLVTIASDRYPEHTGTTSSMIFLSGAFATMIFPWLVGRIAESSGFQMALQLTWITLFVLFAAGLVLSRSLKSNIEG
;
A
#
# COMPACT_ATOMS: atom_id res chain seq x y z
N SER A 1 -9.88 -3.52 5.15
CA SER A 1 -8.45 -3.21 4.86
C SER A 1 -7.61 -4.43 5.23
N LEU A 2 -6.39 -4.56 4.69
CA LEU A 2 -5.45 -5.64 5.03
C LEU A 2 -5.30 -5.80 6.55
N THR A 3 -5.24 -4.69 7.29
CA THR A 3 -5.09 -4.66 8.75
C THR A 3 -6.25 -5.30 9.53
N VAL A 4 -7.45 -5.38 8.94
CA VAL A 4 -8.62 -5.99 9.56
C VAL A 4 -8.62 -7.51 9.38
N TRP A 5 -8.24 -7.97 8.19
CA TRP A 5 -8.35 -9.38 7.82
C TRP A 5 -7.06 -10.17 8.00
N LEU A 6 -5.92 -9.49 8.16
CA LEU A 6 -4.63 -10.13 8.38
C LEU A 6 -4.57 -10.98 9.66
N PRO A 7 -5.01 -10.51 10.84
CA PRO A 7 -4.98 -11.35 12.04
C PRO A 7 -5.85 -12.59 11.89
N MET A 8 -7.03 -12.42 11.29
CA MET A 8 -7.95 -13.51 11.00
C MET A 8 -7.28 -14.55 10.11
N TYR A 9 -6.68 -14.15 8.98
CA TYR A 9 -5.92 -15.05 8.11
C TYR A 9 -4.81 -15.82 8.86
N MET A 10 -4.03 -15.11 9.67
CA MET A 10 -2.93 -15.72 10.41
C MET A 10 -3.41 -16.73 11.45
N GLU A 11 -4.52 -16.44 12.12
CA GLU A 11 -5.08 -17.33 13.16
C GLU A 11 -5.88 -18.49 12.56
N THR A 12 -6.63 -18.28 11.47
CA THR A 12 -7.48 -19.32 10.85
C THR A 12 -6.73 -20.21 9.88
N ASP A 13 -5.90 -19.63 9.00
CA ASP A 13 -5.30 -20.36 7.88
C ASP A 13 -3.86 -20.78 8.20
N LEU A 14 -3.12 -19.94 8.95
CA LEU A 14 -1.75 -20.25 9.37
C LEU A 14 -1.65 -20.81 10.79
N LEU A 15 -2.78 -20.91 11.51
CA LEU A 15 -2.91 -21.51 12.84
C LEU A 15 -1.91 -20.94 13.87
N VAL A 16 -1.54 -19.66 13.75
CA VAL A 16 -0.67 -19.01 14.73
C VAL A 16 -1.46 -18.39 15.89
N SER A 17 -0.77 -18.12 17.00
CA SER A 17 -1.40 -17.50 18.15
C SER A 17 -1.76 -16.01 17.90
N PRO A 18 -2.75 -15.47 18.63
CA PRO A 18 -3.09 -14.04 18.56
C PRO A 18 -1.93 -13.10 18.88
N THR A 19 -0.94 -13.56 19.64
CA THR A 19 0.27 -12.77 19.92
C THR A 19 1.11 -12.57 18.65
N VAL A 20 1.26 -13.62 17.84
CA VAL A 20 2.04 -13.57 16.60
C VAL A 20 1.30 -12.78 15.52
N SER A 21 -0.02 -12.91 15.42
CA SER A 21 -0.84 -12.13 14.49
C SER A 21 -0.78 -10.62 14.79
N ASN A 22 -0.85 -10.24 16.07
CA ASN A 22 -0.71 -8.84 16.49
C ASN A 22 0.72 -8.32 16.28
N LEU A 23 1.75 -9.15 16.49
CA LEU A 23 3.12 -8.78 16.16
C LEU A 23 3.27 -8.45 14.66
N ALA A 24 2.62 -9.20 13.78
CA ALA A 24 2.62 -8.90 12.35
C ALA A 24 2.06 -7.51 12.03
N LEU A 25 0.96 -7.12 12.69
CA LEU A 25 0.42 -5.77 12.59
C LEU A 25 1.41 -4.72 13.11
N SER A 26 2.05 -4.96 14.25
CA SER A 26 3.07 -4.06 14.80
C SER A 26 4.24 -3.87 13.83
N VAL A 27 4.72 -4.96 13.22
CA VAL A 27 5.81 -4.92 12.23
C VAL A 27 5.38 -4.15 10.97
N LEU A 28 4.15 -4.35 10.48
CA LEU A 28 3.59 -3.57 9.38
C LEU A 28 3.59 -2.07 9.70
N TRP A 29 3.09 -1.68 10.88
CA TRP A 29 3.04 -0.28 11.31
C TRP A 29 4.43 0.32 11.51
N LEU A 30 5.36 -0.45 12.08
CA LEU A 30 6.75 -0.05 12.20
C LEU A 30 7.36 0.20 10.82
N GLY A 31 7.12 -0.70 9.87
CA GLY A 31 7.47 -0.52 8.46
C GLY A 31 6.94 0.80 7.91
N ILE A 32 5.65 1.09 8.10
CA ILE A 32 5.03 2.35 7.66
C ILE A 32 5.75 3.58 8.24
N ILE A 33 6.06 3.55 9.54
CA ILE A 33 6.76 4.66 10.21
C ILE A 33 8.15 4.85 9.60
N LEU A 34 8.93 3.78 9.49
CA LEU A 34 10.27 3.81 8.90
C LEU A 34 10.22 4.27 7.44
N GLY A 35 9.20 3.86 6.69
CA GLY A 35 8.99 4.24 5.30
C GLY A 35 8.75 5.74 5.14
N ARG A 36 7.94 6.31 6.03
CA ARG A 36 7.71 7.77 6.10
C ARG A 36 8.99 8.52 6.40
N MET A 37 9.76 8.09 7.40
CA MET A 37 11.03 8.72 7.73
C MET A 37 12.02 8.63 6.56
N ALA A 38 12.19 7.44 5.97
CA ALA A 38 13.04 7.23 4.81
C ALA A 38 12.62 8.13 3.63
N SER A 39 11.31 8.23 3.36
CA SER A 39 10.81 9.05 2.27
C SER A 39 11.13 10.53 2.42
N ALA A 40 11.11 11.06 3.65
CA ALA A 40 11.43 12.47 3.92
C ALA A 40 12.88 12.82 3.53
N TYR A 41 13.81 11.88 3.70
CA TYR A 41 15.19 12.04 3.23
C TYR A 41 15.33 11.75 1.73
N LEU A 42 14.57 10.78 1.20
CA LEU A 42 14.64 10.42 -0.21
C LEU A 42 14.11 11.52 -1.12
N THR A 43 13.14 12.32 -0.67
CA THR A 43 12.56 13.42 -1.46
C THR A 43 13.55 14.52 -1.81
N ASP A 44 14.62 14.68 -1.04
CA ASP A 44 15.70 15.64 -1.33
C ASP A 44 16.51 15.26 -2.58
N ARG A 45 16.51 13.96 -2.93
CA ARG A 45 17.33 13.41 -4.03
C ARG A 45 16.52 12.77 -5.15
N ILE A 46 15.29 12.35 -4.86
CA ILE A 46 14.43 11.58 -5.76
C ILE A 46 13.07 12.26 -5.86
N LYS A 47 12.58 12.47 -7.08
CA LYS A 47 11.24 13.05 -7.31
C LYS A 47 10.16 12.22 -6.57
N PRO A 48 9.24 12.86 -5.82
CA PRO A 48 8.18 12.16 -5.08
C PRO A 48 7.39 11.14 -5.90
N VAL A 49 7.07 11.46 -7.16
CA VAL A 49 6.36 10.55 -8.08
C VAL A 49 7.12 9.23 -8.26
N LYS A 50 8.45 9.27 -8.41
CA LYS A 50 9.26 8.05 -8.57
C LYS A 50 9.26 7.22 -7.29
N ILE A 51 9.33 7.86 -6.12
CA ILE A 51 9.29 7.18 -4.83
C ILE A 51 7.96 6.42 -4.68
N VAL A 52 6.84 7.05 -5.01
CA VAL A 52 5.51 6.41 -4.96
C VAL A 52 5.40 5.25 -5.95
N VAL A 53 5.80 5.46 -7.21
CA VAL A 53 5.68 4.43 -8.26
C VAL A 53 6.54 3.21 -7.91
N PHE A 54 7.84 3.39 -7.67
CA PHE A 54 8.72 2.26 -7.36
C PHE A 54 8.45 1.67 -5.96
N GLY A 55 8.03 2.50 -5.00
CA GLY A 55 7.58 2.04 -3.69
C GLY A 55 6.38 1.10 -3.79
N ASN A 56 5.39 1.40 -4.64
CA ASN A 56 4.25 0.51 -4.89
C ASN A 56 4.67 -0.82 -5.52
N LEU A 57 5.63 -0.83 -6.45
CA LEU A 57 6.14 -2.07 -7.02
C LEU A 57 6.85 -2.93 -5.97
N LEU A 58 7.77 -2.34 -5.20
CA LEU A 58 8.48 -3.07 -4.15
C LEU A 58 7.52 -3.57 -3.08
N ALA A 59 6.54 -2.75 -2.67
CA ALA A 59 5.52 -3.17 -1.74
C ALA A 59 4.66 -4.32 -2.27
N ALA A 60 4.29 -4.28 -3.56
CA ALA A 60 3.55 -5.37 -4.21
C ALA A 60 4.36 -6.67 -4.19
N ILE A 61 5.65 -6.63 -4.54
CA ILE A 61 6.52 -7.80 -4.53
C ILE A 61 6.66 -8.35 -3.10
N SER A 62 6.93 -7.50 -2.11
CA SER A 62 7.08 -7.93 -0.72
C SER A 62 5.78 -8.53 -0.15
N ALA A 63 4.63 -7.90 -0.44
CA ALA A 63 3.33 -8.42 -0.03
C ALA A 63 2.98 -9.73 -0.76
N ALA A 64 3.28 -9.86 -2.06
CA ALA A 64 3.06 -11.08 -2.82
C ALA A 64 3.89 -12.23 -2.26
N ILE A 65 5.19 -12.03 -2.02
CA ILE A 65 6.06 -13.04 -1.40
C ILE A 65 5.53 -13.42 -0.01
N GLY A 66 5.17 -12.44 0.82
CA GLY A 66 4.66 -12.70 2.17
C GLY A 66 3.39 -13.55 2.18
N ILE A 67 2.42 -13.24 1.31
CA ILE A 67 1.11 -13.89 1.28
C ILE A 67 1.18 -15.24 0.56
N LEU A 68 1.86 -15.33 -0.58
CA LEU A 68 1.93 -16.56 -1.40
C LEU A 68 2.71 -17.69 -0.74
N MET A 69 3.72 -17.36 0.08
CA MET A 69 4.54 -18.38 0.73
C MET A 69 3.82 -19.12 1.87
N MET A 70 2.69 -18.59 2.38
CA MET A 70 1.92 -19.18 3.48
C MET A 70 2.77 -19.54 4.72
N GLN A 71 3.85 -18.79 4.96
CA GLN A 71 4.75 -19.00 6.08
C GLN A 71 4.68 -17.79 7.01
N PRO A 72 4.35 -17.95 8.31
CA PRO A 72 4.13 -16.83 9.22
C PRO A 72 5.29 -15.82 9.27
N VAL A 73 6.52 -16.34 9.34
CA VAL A 73 7.73 -15.49 9.41
C VAL A 73 7.93 -14.69 8.12
N VAL A 74 7.75 -15.34 6.97
CA VAL A 74 7.88 -14.70 5.65
C VAL A 74 6.79 -13.66 5.44
N LEU A 75 5.57 -13.94 5.90
CA LEU A 75 4.46 -13.00 5.87
C LEU A 75 4.75 -11.75 6.72
N ILE A 76 5.20 -11.93 7.97
CA ILE A 76 5.54 -10.81 8.87
C ILE A 76 6.62 -9.92 8.25
N ILE A 77 7.71 -10.52 7.75
CA ILE A 77 8.80 -9.80 7.11
C ILE A 77 8.33 -9.10 5.84
N GLY A 78 7.60 -9.81 4.97
CA GLY A 78 7.05 -9.29 3.73
C GLY A 78 6.11 -8.10 3.95
N LEU A 79 5.27 -8.15 4.98
CA LEU A 79 4.39 -7.05 5.37
C LEU A 79 5.14 -5.87 5.99
N GLY A 80 6.19 -6.13 6.78
CA GLY A 80 7.09 -5.07 7.26
C GLY A 80 7.72 -4.29 6.11
N PHE A 81 8.23 -5.00 5.10
CA PHE A 81 8.76 -4.37 3.89
C PHE A 81 7.67 -3.70 3.03
N ALA A 82 6.49 -4.30 2.90
CA ALA A 82 5.37 -3.68 2.21
C ALA A 82 4.98 -2.34 2.88
N GLY A 83 4.93 -2.31 4.21
CA GLY A 83 4.74 -1.10 4.99
C GLY A 83 5.86 -0.08 4.78
N LEU A 84 7.13 -0.52 4.78
CA LEU A 84 8.29 0.34 4.51
C LEU A 84 8.20 1.03 3.15
N PHE A 85 7.90 0.28 2.09
CA PHE A 85 7.89 0.83 0.74
C PHE A 85 6.64 1.63 0.41
N ASN A 86 5.49 1.32 1.01
CA ASN A 86 4.22 2.01 0.75
C ASN A 86 3.85 3.07 1.80
N GLY A 87 4.49 3.11 2.97
CA GLY A 87 4.07 3.90 4.13
C GLY A 87 3.99 5.42 3.92
N ALA A 88 4.77 5.94 2.97
CA ALA A 88 4.81 7.35 2.59
C ALA A 88 3.89 7.73 1.43
N THR A 89 3.14 6.77 0.86
CA THR A 89 2.38 7.00 -0.38
C THR A 89 1.37 8.14 -0.26
N ILE A 90 0.55 8.15 0.79
CA ILE A 90 -0.46 9.19 0.99
C ILE A 90 0.16 10.59 1.15
N PRO A 91 1.12 10.85 2.07
CA PRO A 91 1.71 12.18 2.19
C PRO A 91 2.42 12.61 0.91
N LEU A 92 3.13 11.70 0.22
CA LEU A 92 3.77 12.02 -1.06
C LEU A 92 2.77 12.35 -2.15
N LEU A 93 1.63 11.66 -2.22
CA LEU A 93 0.55 12.00 -3.16
C LEU A 93 -0.01 13.40 -2.90
N VAL A 94 -0.19 13.77 -1.63
CA VAL A 94 -0.62 15.12 -1.25
C VAL A 94 0.43 16.15 -1.67
N THR A 95 1.72 15.90 -1.45
CA THR A 95 2.81 16.77 -1.93
C THR A 95 2.78 16.92 -3.44
N ILE A 96 2.76 15.81 -4.19
CA ILE A 96 2.75 15.80 -5.66
C ILE A 96 1.58 16.63 -6.20
N ALA A 97 0.40 16.43 -5.63
CA ALA A 97 -0.81 17.06 -6.12
C ALA A 97 -0.88 18.55 -5.71
N SER A 98 -0.35 18.90 -4.54
CA SER A 98 -0.24 20.30 -4.09
C SER A 98 0.78 21.08 -4.91
N ASP A 99 1.92 20.47 -5.25
CA ASP A 99 2.93 21.07 -6.14
C ASP A 99 2.37 21.29 -7.55
N ARG A 100 1.49 20.39 -8.01
CA ARG A 100 0.89 20.48 -9.35
C ARG A 100 -0.24 21.50 -9.44
N TYR A 101 -0.98 21.70 -8.36
CA TYR A 101 -2.12 22.62 -8.26
C TYR A 101 -1.99 23.54 -7.03
N PRO A 102 -1.02 24.49 -7.01
CA PRO A 102 -0.72 25.32 -5.83
C PRO A 102 -1.88 26.21 -5.38
N GLU A 103 -2.76 26.61 -6.30
CA GLU A 103 -3.94 27.44 -6.02
C GLU A 103 -5.11 26.64 -5.41
N HIS A 104 -5.04 25.30 -5.46
CA HIS A 104 -6.14 24.40 -5.08
C HIS A 104 -5.67 23.26 -4.16
N THR A 105 -4.68 23.51 -3.31
CA THR A 105 -4.09 22.51 -2.40
C THR A 105 -5.11 21.90 -1.44
N GLY A 106 -6.01 22.73 -0.89
CA GLY A 106 -7.09 22.27 0.00
C GLY A 106 -8.08 21.32 -0.71
N THR A 107 -8.52 21.68 -1.92
CA THR A 107 -9.42 20.83 -2.72
C THR A 107 -8.73 19.53 -3.10
N THR A 108 -7.49 19.62 -3.58
CA THR A 108 -6.74 18.46 -4.08
C THR A 108 -6.44 17.44 -2.98
N SER A 109 -6.01 17.90 -1.81
CA SER A 109 -5.84 17.04 -0.63
C SER A 109 -7.15 16.42 -0.16
N SER A 110 -8.24 17.20 -0.14
CA SER A 110 -9.58 16.71 0.20
C SER A 110 -10.04 15.59 -0.75
N MET A 111 -9.81 15.73 -2.06
CA MET A 111 -10.15 14.68 -3.03
C MET A 111 -9.33 13.40 -2.82
N ILE A 112 -8.04 13.51 -2.46
CA ILE A 112 -7.20 12.35 -2.11
C ILE A 112 -7.78 11.62 -0.90
N PHE A 113 -8.09 12.34 0.17
CA PHE A 113 -8.66 11.74 1.39
C PHE A 113 -10.06 11.19 1.17
N LEU A 114 -10.90 11.86 0.38
CA LEU A 114 -12.24 11.38 0.01
C LEU A 114 -12.14 10.07 -0.78
N SER A 115 -11.24 10.01 -1.76
CA SER A 115 -10.97 8.79 -2.52
C SER A 115 -10.46 7.67 -1.60
N GLY A 116 -9.59 8.01 -0.64
CA GLY A 116 -9.14 7.11 0.41
C GLY A 116 -10.29 6.59 1.27
N ALA A 117 -11.24 7.44 1.66
CA ALA A 117 -12.40 7.05 2.44
C ALA A 117 -13.27 6.05 1.67
N PHE A 118 -13.56 6.31 0.39
CA PHE A 118 -14.27 5.34 -0.46
C PHE A 118 -13.52 4.01 -0.56
N ALA A 119 -12.20 4.04 -0.74
CA ALA A 119 -11.40 2.83 -0.73
C ALA A 119 -11.53 2.08 0.61
N THR A 120 -11.50 2.77 1.75
CA THR A 120 -11.67 2.13 3.06
C THR A 120 -13.05 1.54 3.29
N MET A 121 -14.08 1.96 2.55
CA MET A 121 -15.43 1.36 2.61
C MET A 121 -15.55 0.16 1.66
N ILE A 122 -15.07 0.31 0.42
CA ILE A 122 -15.24 -0.70 -0.63
C ILE A 122 -14.30 -1.89 -0.40
N PHE A 123 -13.04 -1.65 -0.02
CA PHE A 123 -12.05 -2.73 0.11
C PHE A 123 -12.39 -3.78 1.18
N PRO A 124 -12.73 -3.42 2.44
CA PRO A 124 -13.10 -4.43 3.43
C PRO A 124 -14.32 -5.25 3.00
N TRP A 125 -15.32 -4.62 2.37
CA TRP A 125 -16.50 -5.31 1.85
C TRP A 125 -16.11 -6.33 0.77
N LEU A 126 -15.27 -5.93 -0.19
CA LEU A 126 -14.80 -6.82 -1.25
C LEU A 126 -13.97 -7.98 -0.70
N VAL A 127 -13.04 -7.70 0.22
CA VAL A 127 -12.21 -8.73 0.88
C VAL A 127 -13.09 -9.70 1.68
N GLY A 128 -14.09 -9.21 2.41
CA GLY A 128 -15.04 -10.05 3.15
C GLY A 128 -15.82 -10.99 2.22
N ARG A 129 -16.35 -10.49 1.10
CA ARG A 129 -17.07 -11.30 0.12
C ARG A 129 -16.22 -12.39 -0.53
N ILE A 130 -14.94 -12.09 -0.80
CA ILE A 130 -14.02 -13.09 -1.35
C ILE A 130 -13.63 -14.09 -0.26
N ALA A 131 -13.43 -13.64 0.98
CA ALA A 131 -13.10 -14.52 2.09
C ALA A 131 -14.23 -15.52 2.39
N GLU A 132 -15.48 -15.09 2.36
CA GLU A 132 -16.66 -15.96 2.54
C GLU A 132 -16.76 -17.06 1.48
N SER A 133 -16.35 -16.78 0.24
CA SER A 133 -16.50 -17.72 -0.89
C SER A 133 -15.26 -18.57 -1.15
N SER A 134 -14.06 -18.02 -0.93
CA SER A 134 -12.78 -18.59 -1.39
C SER A 134 -11.69 -18.62 -0.30
N GLY A 135 -11.99 -18.18 0.93
CA GLY A 135 -11.05 -18.14 2.05
C GLY A 135 -10.18 -16.88 2.11
N PHE A 136 -9.54 -16.66 3.26
CA PHE A 136 -8.75 -15.45 3.51
C PHE A 136 -7.48 -15.39 2.67
N GLN A 137 -6.85 -16.52 2.42
CA GLN A 137 -5.68 -16.58 1.54
C GLN A 137 -5.94 -15.95 0.17
N MET A 138 -7.09 -16.26 -0.46
CA MET A 138 -7.45 -15.73 -1.77
C MET A 138 -7.87 -14.26 -1.68
N ALA A 139 -8.60 -13.89 -0.63
CA ALA A 139 -9.02 -12.52 -0.39
C ALA A 139 -7.84 -11.57 -0.19
N LEU A 140 -6.78 -12.02 0.49
CA LEU A 140 -5.60 -11.19 0.75
C LEU A 140 -4.72 -10.95 -0.48
N GLN A 141 -4.85 -11.76 -1.55
CA GLN A 141 -4.14 -11.52 -2.82
C GLN A 141 -4.47 -10.14 -3.41
N LEU A 142 -5.68 -9.63 -3.15
CA LEU A 142 -6.09 -8.28 -3.56
C LEU A 142 -5.12 -7.19 -3.10
N THR A 143 -4.42 -7.40 -1.99
CA THR A 143 -3.47 -6.45 -1.42
C THR A 143 -2.35 -6.14 -2.40
N TRP A 144 -1.61 -7.17 -2.85
CA TRP A 144 -0.49 -6.95 -3.76
C TRP A 144 -0.96 -6.64 -5.17
N ILE A 145 -2.11 -7.19 -5.60
CA ILE A 145 -2.71 -6.87 -6.90
C ILE A 145 -3.02 -5.37 -6.99
N THR A 146 -3.62 -4.80 -5.94
CA THR A 146 -3.93 -3.36 -5.91
C THR A 146 -2.67 -2.51 -5.95
N LEU A 147 -1.65 -2.88 -5.18
CA LEU A 147 -0.36 -2.19 -5.20
C LEU A 147 0.29 -2.24 -6.59
N PHE A 148 0.21 -3.38 -7.27
CA PHE A 148 0.71 -3.53 -8.63
C PHE A 148 -0.08 -2.69 -9.64
N VAL A 149 -1.42 -2.64 -9.51
CA VAL A 149 -2.28 -1.78 -10.34
C VAL A 149 -1.93 -0.30 -10.13
N LEU A 150 -1.70 0.13 -8.89
CA LEU A 150 -1.26 1.51 -8.58
C LEU A 150 0.12 1.83 -9.17
N PHE A 151 1.04 0.86 -9.18
CA PHE A 151 2.32 0.99 -9.89
C PHE A 151 2.11 1.16 -11.40
N ALA A 152 1.32 0.30 -12.03
CA ALA A 152 1.04 0.36 -13.46
C ALA A 152 0.36 1.69 -13.85
N ALA A 153 -0.66 2.11 -13.09
CA ALA A 153 -1.34 3.39 -13.29
C ALA A 153 -0.37 4.57 -13.11
N GLY A 154 0.47 4.55 -12.08
CA GLY A 154 1.49 5.57 -11.85
C GLY A 154 2.53 5.64 -12.97
N LEU A 155 2.94 4.50 -13.54
CA LEU A 155 3.81 4.47 -14.72
C LEU A 155 3.15 5.11 -15.94
N VAL A 156 1.92 4.72 -16.26
CA VAL A 156 1.17 5.27 -17.40
C VAL A 156 1.00 6.79 -17.25
N LEU A 157 0.60 7.25 -16.07
CA LEU A 157 0.44 8.68 -15.78
C LEU A 157 1.78 9.42 -15.91
N SER A 158 2.87 8.86 -15.40
CA SER A 158 4.20 9.47 -15.49
C SER A 158 4.72 9.60 -16.93
N ARG A 159 4.31 8.69 -17.82
CA ARG A 159 4.64 8.74 -19.27
C ARG A 159 3.79 9.79 -19.99
N SER A 160 2.48 9.81 -19.72
CA SER A 160 1.56 10.79 -20.32
C SER A 160 1.96 12.23 -19.98
N LEU A 161 2.38 12.47 -18.73
CA LEU A 161 2.84 13.80 -18.30
C LEU A 161 4.14 14.26 -18.97
N LYS A 162 5.02 13.34 -19.38
CA LYS A 162 6.22 13.70 -20.17
C LYS A 162 5.86 14.04 -21.62
N SER A 163 4.93 13.29 -22.20
CA SER A 163 4.46 13.50 -23.57
C SER A 163 3.83 14.88 -23.79
N ASN A 164 3.11 15.43 -22.80
CA ASN A 164 2.45 16.74 -22.92
C ASN A 164 3.40 17.96 -22.75
N ILE A 165 4.68 17.73 -22.43
CA ILE A 165 5.68 18.82 -22.30
C ILE A 165 6.53 18.94 -23.58
N GLU A 166 6.54 17.89 -24.42
CA GLU A 166 7.35 17.81 -25.65
C GLU A 166 6.55 18.05 -26.95
N GLY A 167 5.23 18.30 -26.86
CA GLY A 167 4.35 18.63 -27.99
C GLY A 167 3.67 19.98 -27.80
#